data_AF-A0A6L5YFW2-F1
#
_entry.id   AF-A0A6L5YFW2-F1
#
_cell.length_a   1.000
_cell.length_b   1.000
_cell.length_c   1.000
_cell.angle_alpha   90.00
_cell.angle_beta   90.00
_cell.angle_gamma   90.00
#
_symmetry.space_group_name_H-M   'P 1'
#
loop_
_entity.id
_entity.type
_entity.pdbx_description
1 polymer ?
#
loop_
_entity_poly.entity_id
_entity_poly.type
_entity_poly.pdbx_seq_one_letter_code
_entity_poly.pdbx_strand_id
1 'polypeptide(L)'
;MKLRWVAFWAVVVMSAAMLVTSVLNEFRRQRRMAELMQEKVEALHQAQDKLSRMRDRVEFFKTEEGQAWIARDKLNMAFGGEEIYRIEGEIPDDRKPATESK
;
A
#
# COMPACT_ATOMS: atom_id res chain seq x y z
N MET A 1 48.78 18.93 -45.97
CA MET A 1 48.05 17.71 -45.55
C MET A 1 47.35 17.78 -44.18
N LYS A 2 47.69 18.73 -43.29
CA LYS A 2 47.11 18.81 -41.93
C LYS A 2 45.63 19.24 -41.88
N LEU A 3 45.18 20.09 -42.80
CA LEU A 3 43.81 20.64 -42.80
C LEU A 3 42.71 19.59 -43.05
N ARG A 4 43.00 18.58 -43.89
CA ARG A 4 42.06 17.47 -44.18
C ARG A 4 41.79 16.63 -42.93
N TRP A 5 42.81 16.42 -42.11
CA TRP A 5 42.69 15.69 -40.85
C TRP A 5 41.95 16.49 -39.79
N VAL A 6 42.17 17.81 -39.72
CA VAL A 6 41.41 18.69 -38.81
C VAL A 6 39.92 18.69 -39.18
N ALA A 7 39.59 18.80 -40.47
CA ALA A 7 38.20 18.73 -40.92
C ALA A 7 37.56 17.36 -40.63
N PHE A 8 38.31 16.27 -40.82
CA PHE A 8 37.84 14.93 -40.48
C PHE A 8 37.51 14.80 -39.00
N TRP A 9 38.43 15.20 -38.12
CA TRP A 9 38.20 15.16 -36.67
C TRP A 9 37.06 16.06 -36.23
N ALA A 10 36.88 17.22 -36.85
CA ALA A 10 35.76 18.11 -36.57
C ALA A 10 34.41 17.43 -36.85
N VAL A 11 34.28 16.71 -37.97
CA VAL A 11 33.06 15.95 -38.29
C VAL A 11 32.85 14.81 -37.29
N VAL A 12 33.90 14.05 -36.97
CA VAL A 12 33.81 12.94 -36.01
C VAL A 12 33.36 13.42 -34.64
N VAL A 13 33.96 14.50 -34.12
CA VAL A 13 33.59 15.05 -32.82
C VAL A 13 32.16 15.59 -32.83
N MET A 14 31.74 16.25 -33.90
CA MET A 14 30.37 16.73 -34.04
C MET A 14 29.35 15.58 -34.04
N SER A 15 29.62 14.52 -34.81
CA SER A 15 28.76 13.32 -34.83
C SER A 15 28.72 12.63 -33.47
N ALA A 16 29.86 12.49 -32.80
CA ALA A 16 29.93 11.91 -31.46
C ALA A 16 29.14 12.75 -30.45
N ALA A 17 29.26 14.08 -30.49
CA ALA A 17 28.52 14.98 -29.61
C ALA A 17 27.00 14.86 -29.80
N MET A 18 26.52 14.74 -31.05
CA MET A 18 25.09 14.49 -31.32
C MET A 18 24.62 13.17 -30.73
N LEU A 19 25.39 12.08 -30.91
CA LEU A 19 25.06 10.76 -30.36
C LEU A 19 25.03 10.78 -28.83
N VAL A 20 26.04 11.37 -28.19
CA VAL A 20 26.10 11.48 -26.72
C VAL A 20 24.90 12.26 -26.21
N THR A 21 24.56 13.38 -26.84
CA THR A 21 23.41 14.21 -26.43
C THR A 21 22.10 13.42 -26.56
N SER A 22 21.92 12.68 -27.66
CA SER A 22 20.75 11.82 -27.89
C SER A 22 20.63 10.73 -26.83
N VAL A 23 21.71 9.99 -26.58
CA VAL A 23 21.76 8.89 -25.61
C VAL A 23 21.48 9.40 -24.19
N LEU A 24 22.09 10.51 -23.79
CA LEU A 24 21.83 11.13 -22.49
C LEU A 24 20.36 11.53 -22.32
N ASN A 25 19.74 12.04 -23.39
CA ASN A 25 18.34 12.42 -23.35
C ASN A 25 17.41 11.21 -23.23
N GLU A 26 17.72 10.12 -23.94
CA GLU A 26 16.98 8.87 -23.87
C GLU A 26 17.12 8.22 -22.48
N PHE A 27 18.32 8.24 -21.88
CA PHE A 27 18.52 7.75 -20.52
C PHE A 27 17.70 8.53 -19.48
N ARG A 28 17.60 9.86 -19.61
CA ARG A 28 16.74 10.67 -18.74
C ARG A 28 15.26 10.30 -18.91
N ARG A 29 14.84 10.00 -20.14
CA ARG A 29 13.47 9.55 -20.44
C ARG A 29 13.19 8.16 -19.86
N GLN A 30 14.14 7.23 -19.95
CA GLN A 30 14.03 5.90 -19.34
C GLN A 30 13.94 5.97 -17.81
N ARG A 31 14.71 6.85 -17.15
CA ARG A 31 14.61 7.02 -15.69
C ARG A 31 13.21 7.45 -15.24
N ARG A 32 12.61 8.42 -15.92
CA ARG A 32 11.23 8.85 -15.62
C ARG A 32 10.22 7.71 -15.84
N MET A 33 10.40 6.89 -16.87
CA MET A 33 9.55 5.73 -17.11
C MET A 33 9.74 4.63 -16.07
N ALA A 34 10.97 4.43 -15.59
CA ALA A 34 11.27 3.46 -14.54
C ALA A 34 10.62 3.86 -13.20
N GLU A 35 10.66 5.14 -12.84
CA GLU A 35 9.99 5.67 -11.64
C GLU A 35 8.47 5.45 -11.70
N LEU A 36 7.83 5.78 -12.82
CA LEU A 36 6.39 5.53 -13.02
C LEU A 36 6.05 4.03 -13.01
N MET A 37 6.94 3.19 -13.53
CA MET A 37 6.75 1.73 -13.52
C MET A 37 6.86 1.19 -12.09
N GLN A 38 7.82 1.66 -11.31
CA GLN A 38 7.96 1.28 -9.90
C GLN A 38 6.72 1.64 -9.09
N GLU A 39 6.16 2.84 -9.28
CA GLU A 39 4.92 3.25 -8.60
C GLU A 39 3.75 2.30 -8.91
N LYS A 40 3.60 1.91 -10.18
CA LYS A 40 2.55 0.96 -10.59
C LYS A 40 2.77 -0.45 -10.04
N VAL A 41 4.02 -0.91 -10.01
CA VAL A 41 4.37 -2.23 -9.44
C VAL A 41 4.10 -2.25 -7.95
N GLU A 42 4.43 -1.18 -7.23
CA GLU A 42 4.16 -1.05 -5.80
C GLU A 42 2.65 -1.06 -5.52
N ALA A 43 1.87 -0.30 -6.30
CA ALA A 43 0.42 -0.29 -6.19
C ALA A 43 -0.21 -1.68 -6.45
N LEU A 44 0.33 -2.42 -7.42
CA LEU A 44 -0.10 -3.80 -7.70
C LEU A 44 0.23 -4.74 -6.54
N HIS A 45 1.42 -4.65 -5.96
CA HIS A 45 1.80 -5.45 -4.79
C HIS A 45 0.88 -5.18 -3.60
N GLN A 46 0.61 -3.90 -3.30
CA GLN A 46 -0.31 -3.54 -2.21
C GLN A 46 -1.73 -4.07 -2.42
N ALA A 47 -2.22 -4.02 -3.67
CA ALA A 47 -3.51 -4.59 -4.02
C ALA A 47 -3.53 -6.11 -3.84
N GLN A 48 -2.47 -6.80 -4.31
CA GLN A 48 -2.33 -8.25 -4.16
C GLN A 48 -2.29 -8.67 -2.69
N ASP A 49 -1.50 -7.97 -1.87
CA ASP A 49 -1.42 -8.21 -0.42
C ASP A 49 -2.77 -8.05 0.28
N LYS A 50 -3.50 -6.98 -0.06
CA LYS A 50 -4.85 -6.77 0.48
C LYS A 50 -5.79 -7.90 0.09
N LEU A 51 -5.70 -8.37 -1.15
CA LEU A 51 -6.53 -9.43 -1.68
C LEU A 51 -6.18 -10.78 -1.03
N SER A 52 -4.90 -11.06 -0.79
CA SER A 52 -4.43 -12.22 -0.04
C SER A 52 -5.00 -12.23 1.37
N ARG A 53 -4.85 -11.14 2.13
CA ARG A 53 -5.39 -11.04 3.48
C ARG A 53 -6.91 -11.20 3.54
N MET A 54 -7.63 -10.66 2.55
CA MET A 54 -9.07 -10.84 2.44
C MET A 54 -9.43 -12.29 2.15
N ARG A 55 -8.69 -12.95 1.25
CA ARG A 55 -8.87 -14.36 0.92
C ARG A 55 -8.65 -15.25 2.14
N ASP A 56 -7.58 -15.04 2.90
CA ASP A 56 -7.29 -15.79 4.14
C ASP A 56 -8.40 -15.60 5.18
N ARG A 57 -8.91 -14.37 5.33
CA ARG A 57 -10.03 -14.09 6.23
C ARG A 57 -11.33 -14.78 5.78
N VAL A 58 -11.63 -14.74 4.49
CA VAL A 58 -12.81 -15.43 3.92
C VAL A 58 -12.67 -16.94 4.12
N GLU A 59 -11.48 -17.49 3.96
CA GLU A 59 -11.20 -18.91 4.16
C GLU A 59 -11.35 -19.30 5.64
N PHE A 60 -10.84 -18.48 6.57
CA PHE A 60 -11.08 -18.65 8.01
C PHE A 60 -12.58 -18.66 8.34
N PHE A 61 -13.36 -17.73 7.81
CA PHE A 61 -14.81 -17.68 8.07
C PHE A 61 -15.62 -18.79 7.42
N LYS A 62 -15.03 -19.60 6.54
CA LYS A 62 -15.67 -20.83 6.05
C LYS A 62 -15.52 -21.99 7.04
N THR A 63 -14.61 -21.91 8.00
CA THR A 63 -14.43 -22.93 9.05
C THR A 63 -15.49 -22.81 10.13
N GLU A 64 -15.78 -23.91 10.84
CA GLU A 64 -16.74 -23.90 11.96
C GLU A 64 -16.31 -22.94 13.08
N GLU A 65 -15.01 -22.88 13.36
CA GLU A 65 -14.42 -21.96 14.34
C GLU A 65 -14.60 -20.49 13.92
N GLY A 66 -14.36 -20.17 12.65
CA GLY A 66 -14.56 -18.83 12.13
C GLY A 66 -16.03 -18.38 12.12
N GLN A 67 -16.95 -19.31 11.86
CA GLN A 67 -18.39 -19.04 11.96
C GLN A 67 -18.83 -18.83 13.41
N ALA A 68 -18.33 -19.65 14.34
CA ALA A 68 -18.56 -19.49 15.77
C ALA A 68 -18.04 -18.14 16.30
N TRP A 69 -16.89 -17.71 15.81
CA TRP A 69 -16.33 -16.40 16.13
C TRP A 69 -17.22 -15.26 15.63
N ILE A 70 -17.71 -15.31 14.38
CA ILE A 70 -18.65 -14.31 13.85
C ILE A 70 -19.96 -14.30 14.65
N ALA A 71 -20.49 -15.47 14.98
CA ALA A 71 -21.74 -15.59 15.74
C ALA A 71 -21.62 -14.92 17.12
N ARG A 72 -20.48 -15.06 17.79
CA ARG A 72 -20.20 -14.35 19.04
C ARG A 72 -19.96 -12.86 18.85
N ASP A 73 -19.03 -12.46 17.99
CA ASP A 73 -18.59 -11.05 17.85
C ASP A 73 -19.66 -10.14 17.24
N LYS A 74 -20.41 -10.64 16.24
CA LYS A 74 -21.34 -9.81 15.46
C LYS A 74 -22.80 -10.02 15.80
N LEU A 75 -23.17 -11.24 16.21
CA LEU A 75 -24.56 -11.59 16.51
C LEU A 75 -24.82 -11.72 18.01
N ASN A 76 -23.79 -11.56 18.85
CA ASN A 76 -23.84 -11.73 20.30
C ASN A 76 -24.53 -13.05 20.69
N MET A 77 -24.32 -14.08 19.88
CA MET A 77 -25.01 -15.36 19.99
C MET A 77 -24.28 -16.20 21.03
N ALA A 78 -24.98 -16.53 22.12
CA ALA A 78 -24.49 -17.46 23.13
C ALA A 78 -24.69 -18.91 22.65
N PHE A 79 -23.74 -19.78 22.93
CA PHE A 79 -23.89 -21.21 22.65
C PHE A 79 -24.83 -21.87 23.68
N GLY A 80 -25.52 -22.94 23.26
CA GLY A 80 -26.40 -23.67 24.15
C GLY A 80 -25.65 -24.21 25.37
N GLY A 81 -26.02 -23.75 26.57
CA GLY A 81 -25.39 -24.11 27.83
C GLY A 81 -24.50 -23.04 28.46
N GLU A 82 -24.33 -21.87 27.84
CA GLU A 82 -23.62 -20.74 28.46
C GLU A 82 -24.51 -19.98 29.46
N GLU A 83 -23.98 -19.70 30.65
CA GLU A 83 -24.61 -18.81 31.63
C GLU A 83 -24.41 -17.35 31.22
N ILE A 84 -25.49 -16.69 30.78
CA ILE A 84 -25.47 -15.27 30.41
C ILE A 84 -25.65 -14.44 31.68
N TYR A 85 -24.57 -13.82 32.14
CA TYR A 85 -24.62 -12.91 33.28
C TYR A 85 -25.04 -11.50 32.82
N ARG A 86 -26.16 -11.00 33.37
CA ARG A 86 -26.55 -9.60 33.22
C ARG A 86 -25.83 -8.77 34.27
N ILE A 87 -24.84 -7.99 33.84
CA ILE A 87 -24.18 -7.03 34.72
C ILE A 87 -25.13 -5.84 34.90
N GLU A 88 -25.83 -5.79 36.03
CA GLU A 88 -26.56 -4.61 36.47
C GLU A 88 -25.64 -3.79 37.38
N GLY A 89 -25.11 -2.69 36.84
CA GLY A 89 -24.33 -1.70 37.58
C GLY A 89 -24.46 -0.35 36.90
N GLU A 90 -24.61 0.72 37.67
CA GLU A 90 -24.43 2.07 37.15
C GLU A 90 -22.99 2.20 36.68
N ILE A 91 -22.80 2.42 35.37
CA ILE A 91 -21.52 2.84 34.83
C ILE A 91 -21.22 4.19 35.49
N PRO A 92 -20.13 4.35 36.26
CA PRO A 92 -19.75 5.65 36.77
C PRO A 92 -19.47 6.55 35.56
N ASP A 93 -20.37 7.49 35.31
CA ASP A 93 -20.18 8.51 34.29
C ASP A 93 -19.17 9.53 34.83
N ASP A 94 -17.89 9.31 34.52
CA ASP A 94 -16.79 10.23 34.85
C ASP A 94 -16.89 11.59 34.11
N ARG A 95 -18.03 11.92 33.48
CA ARG A 95 -18.28 13.20 32.77
C ARG A 95 -19.39 14.05 33.37
N LYS A 96 -19.54 14.09 34.71
CA LYS A 96 -20.28 15.19 35.34
C LYS A 96 -19.32 16.28 35.83
N PRO A 97 -19.32 17.49 35.23
CA PRO A 97 -18.58 18.60 35.81
C PRO A 97 -19.20 18.95 37.16
N ALA A 98 -18.35 19.06 38.17
CA ALA A 98 -18.71 19.50 39.51
C ALA A 98 -19.34 20.90 39.42
N THR A 99 -20.65 20.99 39.60
CA THR A 99 -21.30 22.27 39.87
C THR A 99 -22.50 22.06 40.80
N GLU A 100 -22.39 22.75 41.93
CA GLU A 100 -23.43 23.26 42.82
C GLU A 100 -24.16 22.27 43.75
N SER A 101 -23.69 22.25 45.00
CA SER A 101 -24.59 22.20 46.15
C SER A 101 -24.54 23.53 46.88
N LYS A 102 -25.76 24.07 47.05
CA LYS A 102 -26.24 25.14 47.93
C LYS A 102 -25.43 25.44 49.19
#